data_AF-A0A1I4ZWJ6-F1
#
_entry.id   AF-A0A1I4ZWJ6-F1
#
_cell.length_a   1.000
_cell.length_b   1.000
_cell.length_c   1.000
_cell.angle_alpha   90.00
_cell.angle_beta   90.00
_cell.angle_gamma   90.00
#
_symmetry.space_group_name_H-M   'P 1'
#
loop_
_entity.id
_entity.type
_entity.pdbx_description
1 polymer ?
#
loop_
_entity_poly.entity_id
_entity_poly.type
_entity_poly.pdbx_seq_one_letter_code
_entity_poly.pdbx_strand_id
1 'polypeptide(L)'
;MSKLVSDIRQRVWYIEARACGEGDYASEDAASMGSGVLVEIEQRDEPRQVRRYLLTCAHVVRRKDPVSGDWGGPVHDEILCWRPGQGYTRTYRDKRRCGEHPDIYSARLSVLSPCGGAAAALPDELRTAPNDWVLLDIADPTFQNEGRPLRWADIEDGAPVRIVGYPGGAGLTRHAAGTRIWVNGSVVENLATGPFSQERTPEPGMLSLSGVDETRPGMSGGGLFDEDGALVGLHRAADDGALQRNAIAITHIRDALDTRRNAWPTTPTAPPPVSPWLMRTLAAIVVMALVAAGLWQYTRPRDCRLEVRVSAGAPGRVARVIDVVRADGLTRSEVLTPGGAAELALPRMAAGEHWQFSLRFDEAASRPVDMAGCPRAQGDYELEGAHVVLVPN
;
A
#
# COMPACT_ATOMS: atom_id res chain seq x y z
N MET A 1 -6.17 18.61 8.32
CA MET A 1 -6.25 17.58 9.38
C MET A 1 -4.94 17.59 10.15
N SER A 2 -4.96 17.61 11.49
CA SER A 2 -3.70 17.65 12.26
C SER A 2 -2.89 16.37 12.06
N LYS A 3 -1.56 16.45 12.17
CA LYS A 3 -0.65 15.30 12.07
C LYS A 3 -1.03 14.19 13.05
N LEU A 4 -1.48 14.57 14.24
CA LEU A 4 -1.94 13.65 15.28
C LEU A 4 -3.18 12.84 14.84
N VAL A 5 -4.22 13.53 14.34
CA VAL A 5 -5.44 12.86 13.86
C VAL A 5 -5.12 11.93 12.70
N SER A 6 -4.18 12.33 11.83
CA SER A 6 -3.69 11.44 10.79
C SER A 6 -3.01 10.19 11.34
N ASP A 7 -2.18 10.30 12.37
CA ASP A 7 -1.46 9.15 12.92
C ASP A 7 -2.40 8.16 13.63
N ILE A 8 -3.34 8.63 14.46
CA ILE A 8 -4.32 7.75 15.13
C ILE A 8 -5.23 7.04 14.11
N ARG A 9 -5.60 7.71 13.01
CA ARG A 9 -6.40 7.10 11.93
C ARG A 9 -5.65 5.98 11.21
N GLN A 10 -4.32 6.02 11.17
CA GLN A 10 -3.49 4.94 10.64
C GLN A 10 -3.33 3.76 11.61
N ARG A 11 -3.99 3.79 12.77
CA ARG A 11 -3.99 2.69 13.76
C ARG A 11 -5.34 2.04 13.94
N VAL A 12 -6.40 2.56 13.31
CA VAL A 12 -7.74 1.99 13.38
C VAL A 12 -8.07 1.32 12.05
N TRP A 13 -8.37 0.03 12.12
CA TRP A 13 -8.60 -0.89 11.01
C TRP A 13 -10.09 -1.20 10.89
N TYR A 14 -10.52 -1.55 9.69
CA TYR A 14 -11.89 -1.98 9.43
C TYR A 14 -11.99 -3.49 9.54
N ILE A 15 -13.06 -3.99 10.15
CA ILE A 15 -13.29 -5.41 10.41
C ILE A 15 -14.63 -5.84 9.82
N GLU A 16 -14.64 -6.98 9.14
CA GLU A 16 -15.86 -7.70 8.79
C GLU A 16 -15.82 -9.10 9.37
N ALA A 17 -16.98 -9.56 9.81
CA ALA A 17 -17.20 -10.92 10.24
C ALA A 17 -18.25 -11.57 9.33
N ARG A 18 -17.94 -12.75 8.80
CA ARG A 18 -18.74 -13.43 7.77
C ARG A 18 -19.13 -14.82 8.22
N ALA A 19 -20.32 -15.24 7.77
CA ALA A 19 -20.73 -16.64 7.87
C ALA A 19 -20.30 -17.37 6.59
N CYS A 20 -19.89 -18.62 6.75
CA CYS A 20 -19.69 -19.54 5.65
C CYS A 20 -21.01 -20.25 5.39
N GLY A 21 -21.51 -20.11 4.16
CA GLY A 21 -22.70 -20.79 3.70
C GLY A 21 -22.41 -22.22 3.25
N GLU A 22 -23.39 -22.79 2.54
CA GLU A 22 -23.31 -24.12 1.97
C GLU A 22 -22.08 -24.25 1.03
N GLY A 23 -21.27 -25.29 1.22
CA GLY A 23 -20.05 -25.52 0.44
C GLY A 23 -18.83 -24.68 0.83
N ASP A 24 -18.81 -24.12 2.04
CA ASP A 24 -17.71 -23.28 2.59
C ASP A 24 -17.47 -21.97 1.83
N TYR A 25 -18.51 -21.46 1.16
CA TYR A 25 -18.46 -20.17 0.48
C TYR A 25 -18.86 -19.04 1.41
N ALA A 26 -18.09 -17.95 1.39
CA ALA A 26 -18.38 -16.79 2.21
C ALA A 26 -19.64 -16.07 1.71
N SER A 27 -20.46 -15.58 2.64
CA SER A 27 -21.62 -14.73 2.33
C SER A 27 -21.18 -13.49 1.53
N GLU A 28 -22.04 -12.97 0.65
CA GLU A 28 -21.76 -11.74 -0.12
C GLU A 28 -21.64 -10.52 0.79
N ASP A 29 -22.58 -10.40 1.73
CA ASP A 29 -22.62 -9.34 2.72
C ASP A 29 -21.98 -9.80 4.03
N ALA A 30 -21.37 -8.86 4.75
CA ALA A 30 -20.86 -9.13 6.08
C ALA A 30 -22.04 -9.40 7.04
N ALA A 31 -21.86 -10.37 7.93
CA ALA A 31 -22.85 -10.69 8.95
C ALA A 31 -22.75 -9.72 10.15
N SER A 32 -21.55 -9.24 10.42
CA SER A 32 -21.26 -8.15 11.35
C SER A 32 -20.05 -7.34 10.85
N MET A 33 -19.93 -6.11 11.30
CA MET A 33 -18.84 -5.21 10.93
C MET A 33 -18.47 -4.30 12.09
N GLY A 34 -17.24 -3.82 12.06
CA GLY A 34 -16.74 -2.94 13.09
C GLY A 34 -15.39 -2.33 12.75
N SER A 35 -14.75 -1.84 13.79
CA SER A 35 -13.41 -1.27 13.77
C SER A 35 -12.53 -2.03 14.74
N GLY A 36 -11.22 -1.99 14.55
CA GLY A 36 -10.26 -2.52 15.50
C GLY A 36 -9.04 -1.63 15.62
N VAL A 37 -8.46 -1.55 16.80
CA VAL A 37 -7.27 -0.73 17.07
C VAL A 37 -6.03 -1.60 17.08
N LEU A 38 -5.02 -1.22 16.30
CA LEU A 38 -3.71 -1.84 16.35
C LEU A 38 -3.04 -1.60 17.69
N VAL A 39 -2.77 -2.68 18.42
CA VAL A 39 -2.12 -2.67 19.73
C VAL A 39 -0.96 -3.65 19.76
N GLU A 40 -0.02 -3.44 20.66
CA GLU A 40 1.11 -4.34 20.88
C GLU A 40 1.10 -4.78 22.34
N ILE A 41 1.10 -6.09 22.55
CA ILE A 41 0.98 -6.72 23.84
C ILE A 41 2.21 -7.57 24.07
N GLU A 42 2.78 -7.41 25.24
CA GLU A 42 3.87 -8.22 25.76
C GLU A 42 3.32 -9.29 26.69
N GLN A 43 3.55 -10.55 26.35
CA GLN A 43 3.40 -11.68 27.27
C GLN A 43 4.70 -11.82 28.06
N ARG A 44 4.60 -11.75 29.40
CA ARG A 44 5.75 -11.76 30.31
C ARG A 44 6.10 -13.17 30.79
N ASP A 45 5.40 -14.19 30.32
CA ASP A 45 5.79 -15.59 30.51
C ASP A 45 7.12 -15.87 29.81
N GLU A 46 7.88 -16.88 30.26
CA GLU A 46 9.13 -17.27 29.61
C GLU A 46 8.86 -18.29 28.48
N PRO A 47 9.34 -18.06 27.24
CA PRO A 47 10.08 -16.88 26.78
C PRO A 47 9.17 -15.66 26.56
N ARG A 48 9.65 -14.46 26.93
CA ARG A 48 8.93 -13.19 26.75
C ARG A 48 8.61 -12.97 25.27
N GLN A 49 7.34 -12.70 24.96
CA GLN A 49 6.87 -12.48 23.59
C GLN A 49 6.17 -11.14 23.45
N VAL A 50 6.58 -10.35 22.47
CA VAL A 50 5.89 -9.10 22.08
C VAL A 50 5.22 -9.34 20.74
N ARG A 51 3.90 -9.13 20.69
CA ARG A 51 3.10 -9.37 19.47
C ARG A 51 2.06 -8.29 19.27
N ARG A 52 1.76 -8.01 18.01
CA ARG A 52 0.69 -7.10 17.60
C ARG A 52 -0.61 -7.85 17.42
N TYR A 53 -1.69 -7.14 17.76
CA TYR A 53 -3.07 -7.60 17.69
C TYR A 53 -3.96 -6.45 17.19
N LEU A 54 -5.17 -6.78 16.76
CA LEU A 54 -6.25 -5.79 16.69
C LEU A 54 -7.16 -5.95 17.91
N LEU A 55 -7.33 -4.88 18.69
CA LEU A 55 -8.30 -4.81 19.79
C LEU A 55 -9.64 -4.33 19.24
N THR A 56 -10.70 -5.10 19.43
CA THR A 56 -12.06 -4.76 18.96
C THR A 56 -13.12 -5.23 19.96
N CYS A 57 -14.39 -4.89 19.72
CA CYS A 57 -15.49 -5.39 20.53
C CYS A 57 -15.82 -6.85 20.20
N ALA A 58 -16.25 -7.62 21.20
CA ALA A 58 -16.60 -9.03 20.98
C ALA A 58 -17.81 -9.17 20.04
N HIS A 59 -18.80 -8.28 20.16
CA HIS A 59 -19.99 -8.26 19.29
C HIS A 59 -19.69 -7.98 17.80
N VAL A 60 -18.53 -7.42 17.47
CA VAL A 60 -18.13 -7.21 16.07
C VAL A 60 -17.84 -8.55 15.38
N VAL A 61 -17.37 -9.55 16.13
CA VAL A 61 -16.91 -10.83 15.57
C VAL A 61 -17.73 -12.04 16.03
N ARG A 62 -18.71 -11.84 16.93
CA ARG A 62 -19.60 -12.88 17.44
C ARG A 62 -21.02 -12.69 16.94
N ARG A 63 -21.71 -13.82 16.78
CA ARG A 63 -23.14 -13.89 16.49
C ARG A 63 -23.94 -13.49 17.73
N LYS A 64 -25.16 -13.01 17.53
CA LYS A 64 -26.16 -12.96 18.62
C LYS A 64 -26.49 -14.37 19.08
N ASP A 65 -26.60 -14.55 20.39
CA ASP A 65 -27.13 -15.78 20.97
C ASP A 65 -28.60 -15.92 20.55
N PRO A 66 -29.02 -17.07 20.01
CA PRO A 66 -30.38 -17.22 19.48
C PRO A 66 -31.45 -17.25 20.58
N VAL A 67 -31.06 -17.52 21.83
CA VAL A 67 -31.98 -17.60 22.97
C VAL A 67 -32.14 -16.25 23.64
N SER A 68 -31.03 -15.60 24.01
CA SER A 68 -31.08 -14.32 24.74
C SER A 68 -31.15 -13.10 23.81
N GLY A 69 -30.70 -13.24 22.56
CA GLY A 69 -30.53 -12.11 21.63
C GLY A 69 -29.28 -11.28 21.91
N ASP A 70 -28.50 -11.61 22.95
CA ASP A 70 -27.30 -10.89 23.34
C ASP A 70 -26.11 -11.21 22.44
N TRP A 71 -25.16 -10.29 22.40
CA TRP A 71 -23.89 -10.46 21.70
C TRP A 71 -22.91 -11.34 22.51
N GLY A 72 -23.25 -12.62 22.63
CA GLY A 72 -22.46 -13.63 23.34
C GLY A 72 -22.41 -14.98 22.63
N GLY A 73 -22.92 -15.07 21.40
CA GLY A 73 -22.96 -16.31 20.64
C GLY A 73 -21.60 -16.77 20.11
N PRO A 74 -21.60 -17.83 19.27
CA PRO A 74 -20.40 -18.32 18.62
C PRO A 74 -19.76 -17.25 17.74
N VAL A 75 -18.45 -17.38 17.53
CA VAL A 75 -17.69 -16.52 16.61
C VAL A 75 -18.17 -16.77 15.17
N HIS A 76 -18.12 -15.73 14.34
CA HIS A 76 -18.29 -15.88 12.90
C HIS A 76 -17.19 -16.76 12.29
N ASP A 77 -17.49 -17.38 11.16
CA ASP A 77 -16.61 -18.39 10.58
C ASP A 77 -15.34 -17.77 9.99
N GLU A 78 -15.43 -16.50 9.57
CA GLU A 78 -14.33 -15.74 9.01
C GLU A 78 -14.33 -14.32 9.57
N ILE A 79 -13.15 -13.84 9.96
CA ILE A 79 -12.90 -12.46 10.38
C ILE A 79 -11.85 -11.87 9.43
N LEU A 80 -12.21 -10.77 8.76
CA LEU A 80 -11.40 -10.08 7.77
C LEU A 80 -11.04 -8.68 8.28
N CYS A 81 -9.79 -8.26 8.05
CA CYS A 81 -9.25 -7.00 8.56
C CYS A 81 -8.58 -6.18 7.45
N TRP A 82 -9.13 -5.00 7.16
CA TRP A 82 -8.60 -4.06 6.16
C TRP A 82 -7.69 -3.03 6.82
N ARG A 83 -6.55 -2.78 6.17
CA ARG A 83 -5.64 -1.70 6.56
C ARG A 83 -6.29 -0.33 6.34
N PRO A 84 -5.92 0.69 7.12
CA PRO A 84 -6.32 2.06 6.84
C PRO A 84 -5.92 2.50 5.41
N GLY A 85 -6.87 3.05 4.65
CA GLY A 85 -6.63 3.52 3.29
C GLY A 85 -6.51 2.42 2.23
N GLN A 86 -6.73 1.16 2.60
CA GLN A 86 -6.79 0.05 1.64
C GLN A 86 -8.04 0.16 0.75
N GLY A 87 -7.91 -0.26 -0.51
CA GLY A 87 -9.04 -0.42 -1.41
C GLY A 87 -9.94 -1.57 -0.97
N TYR A 88 -11.25 -1.31 -0.91
CA TYR A 88 -12.26 -2.29 -0.55
C TYR A 88 -12.43 -3.32 -1.67
N THR A 89 -12.54 -4.58 -1.27
CA THR A 89 -12.83 -5.70 -2.15
C THR A 89 -13.98 -6.49 -1.55
N ARG A 90 -15.12 -6.44 -2.22
CA ARG A 90 -16.35 -7.13 -1.84
C ARG A 90 -16.24 -8.61 -2.17
N THR A 91 -16.79 -9.42 -1.26
CA THR A 91 -17.00 -10.83 -1.52
C THR A 91 -18.21 -11.03 -2.43
N TYR A 92 -18.10 -11.92 -3.41
CA TYR A 92 -19.23 -12.35 -4.24
C TYR A 92 -19.67 -13.75 -3.83
N ARG A 93 -20.99 -13.96 -3.75
CA ARG A 93 -21.59 -15.26 -3.42
C ARG A 93 -21.07 -16.35 -4.35
N ASP A 94 -20.71 -17.51 -3.78
CA ASP A 94 -20.24 -18.72 -4.49
C ASP A 94 -18.97 -18.54 -5.35
N LYS A 95 -18.29 -17.38 -5.23
CA LYS A 95 -17.04 -17.08 -5.95
C LYS A 95 -15.82 -17.10 -5.06
N ARG A 96 -16.00 -17.06 -3.74
CA ARG A 96 -14.92 -17.02 -2.76
C ARG A 96 -15.16 -18.02 -1.64
N ARG A 97 -14.20 -18.93 -1.45
CA ARG A 97 -14.19 -19.82 -0.29
C ARG A 97 -13.79 -19.04 0.95
N CYS A 98 -14.35 -19.43 2.09
CA CYS A 98 -13.95 -18.88 3.37
C CYS A 98 -12.46 -19.12 3.63
N GLY A 99 -11.79 -18.13 4.21
CA GLY A 99 -10.35 -18.12 4.44
C GLY A 99 -9.53 -17.74 3.20
N GLU A 100 -10.12 -17.75 2.00
CA GLU A 100 -9.45 -17.36 0.76
C GLU A 100 -9.85 -15.93 0.40
N HIS A 101 -9.21 -14.93 1.03
CA HIS A 101 -9.34 -13.54 0.61
C HIS A 101 -7.97 -12.97 0.21
N PRO A 102 -7.73 -12.68 -1.08
CA PRO A 102 -6.48 -12.06 -1.49
C PRO A 102 -6.38 -10.65 -0.88
N ASP A 103 -5.17 -10.28 -0.48
CA ASP A 103 -4.79 -8.94 -0.03
C ASP A 103 -5.41 -8.46 1.30
N ILE A 104 -6.18 -9.30 2.00
CA ILE A 104 -6.82 -8.95 3.27
C ILE A 104 -6.36 -9.89 4.36
N TYR A 105 -6.07 -9.35 5.54
CA TYR A 105 -5.68 -10.18 6.66
C TYR A 105 -6.89 -10.93 7.22
N SER A 106 -6.71 -12.22 7.45
CA SER A 106 -7.63 -13.02 8.24
C SER A 106 -7.17 -13.05 9.70
N ALA A 107 -8.13 -13.00 10.62
CA ALA A 107 -7.88 -12.98 12.04
C ALA A 107 -8.59 -14.13 12.78
N ARG A 108 -8.06 -14.47 13.96
CA ARG A 108 -8.67 -15.39 14.93
C ARG A 108 -8.71 -14.75 16.30
N LEU A 109 -9.56 -15.27 17.20
CA LEU A 109 -9.54 -14.83 18.58
C LEU A 109 -8.24 -15.26 19.27
N SER A 110 -7.56 -14.31 19.89
CA SER A 110 -6.41 -14.56 20.74
C SER A 110 -6.84 -15.20 22.06
N VAL A 111 -6.00 -16.08 22.58
CA VAL A 111 -6.11 -16.67 23.94
C VAL A 111 -6.08 -15.62 25.06
N LEU A 112 -5.57 -14.42 24.74
CA LEU A 112 -5.54 -13.28 25.65
C LEU A 112 -6.91 -12.60 25.83
N SER A 113 -7.87 -12.88 24.96
CA SER A 113 -9.24 -12.37 25.09
C SER A 113 -9.93 -12.94 26.35
N PRO A 114 -10.98 -12.28 26.90
CA PRO A 114 -11.74 -12.79 28.04
C PRO A 114 -12.22 -14.24 27.87
N CYS A 115 -12.56 -14.60 26.64
CA CYS A 115 -13.02 -15.93 26.25
C CYS A 115 -11.92 -16.99 26.04
N GLY A 116 -10.64 -16.65 26.25
CA GLY A 116 -9.54 -17.60 26.08
C GLY A 116 -9.35 -18.09 24.64
N GLY A 117 -9.82 -17.34 23.64
CA GLY A 117 -9.76 -17.75 22.22
C GLY A 117 -10.85 -18.73 21.79
N ALA A 118 -11.81 -19.05 22.67
CA ALA A 118 -12.87 -20.01 22.36
C ALA A 118 -13.84 -19.48 21.29
N ALA A 119 -14.08 -20.30 20.25
CA ALA A 119 -15.02 -19.99 19.18
C ALA A 119 -16.49 -20.22 19.56
N ALA A 120 -16.75 -21.00 20.61
CA ALA A 120 -18.08 -21.30 21.12
C ALA A 120 -18.75 -20.05 21.72
N ALA A 121 -20.05 -20.17 22.01
CA ALA A 121 -20.79 -19.15 22.75
C ALA A 121 -20.11 -18.89 24.11
N LEU A 122 -20.11 -17.62 24.52
CA LEU A 122 -19.61 -17.21 25.80
C LEU A 122 -20.51 -17.75 26.92
N PRO A 123 -19.95 -18.12 28.08
CA PRO A 123 -20.75 -18.33 29.28
C PRO A 123 -21.33 -17.00 29.76
N ASP A 124 -22.46 -17.05 30.48
CA ASP A 124 -23.26 -15.85 30.80
C ASP A 124 -22.47 -14.80 31.61
N GLU A 125 -21.52 -15.21 32.45
CA GLU A 125 -20.71 -14.29 33.27
C GLU A 125 -19.77 -13.41 32.43
N LEU A 126 -19.45 -13.84 31.21
CA LEU A 126 -18.65 -13.10 30.25
C LEU A 126 -19.50 -12.28 29.27
N ARG A 127 -20.82 -12.44 29.26
CA ARG A 127 -21.77 -11.69 28.42
C ARG A 127 -22.13 -10.34 29.05
N THR A 128 -21.13 -9.60 29.50
CA THR A 128 -21.29 -8.29 30.16
C THR A 128 -20.58 -7.20 29.38
N ALA A 129 -21.08 -5.96 29.47
CA ALA A 129 -20.54 -4.84 28.71
C ALA A 129 -19.02 -4.57 28.94
N PRO A 130 -18.48 -4.67 30.17
CA PRO A 130 -17.03 -4.51 30.39
C PRO A 130 -16.16 -5.60 29.74
N ASN A 131 -16.72 -6.80 29.52
CA ASN A 131 -16.02 -7.92 28.89
C ASN A 131 -16.23 -8.00 27.36
N ASP A 132 -16.96 -7.04 26.76
CA ASP A 132 -17.24 -7.00 25.31
C ASP A 132 -16.03 -6.49 24.51
N TRP A 133 -14.87 -7.09 24.74
CA TRP A 133 -13.64 -6.84 23.99
C TRP A 133 -12.94 -8.16 23.67
N VAL A 134 -12.23 -8.17 22.56
CA VAL A 134 -11.39 -9.29 22.13
C VAL A 134 -10.11 -8.78 21.49
N LEU A 135 -9.06 -9.60 21.57
CA LEU A 135 -7.85 -9.42 20.80
C LEU A 135 -7.89 -10.37 19.60
N LEU A 136 -7.66 -9.82 18.42
CA LEU A 136 -7.57 -10.54 17.17
C LEU A 136 -6.11 -10.81 16.83
N ASP A 137 -5.76 -12.08 16.71
CA ASP A 137 -4.45 -12.55 16.24
C ASP A 137 -4.50 -12.74 14.73
N ILE A 138 -3.58 -12.09 14.02
CA ILE A 138 -3.41 -12.19 12.57
C ILE A 138 -2.13 -12.99 12.32
N ALA A 139 -2.29 -14.14 11.67
CA ALA A 139 -1.21 -15.10 11.47
C ALA A 139 -0.16 -14.65 10.45
N ASP A 140 -0.51 -13.71 9.57
CA ASP A 140 0.39 -13.19 8.54
C ASP A 140 1.59 -12.48 9.20
N PRO A 141 2.84 -12.92 8.95
CA PRO A 141 4.02 -12.33 9.57
C PRO A 141 4.22 -10.85 9.23
N THR A 142 3.72 -10.38 8.08
CA THR A 142 3.85 -8.99 7.68
C THR A 142 3.03 -8.06 8.57
N PHE A 143 1.95 -8.55 9.18
CA PHE A 143 1.14 -7.80 10.14
C PHE A 143 1.96 -7.37 11.37
N GLN A 144 2.91 -8.20 11.79
CA GLN A 144 3.76 -7.90 12.95
C GLN A 144 4.73 -6.73 12.69
N ASN A 145 4.79 -6.21 11.47
CA ASN A 145 5.55 -5.01 11.09
C ASN A 145 4.67 -3.77 10.88
N GLU A 146 3.36 -3.88 11.08
CA GLU A 146 2.41 -2.79 10.87
C GLU A 146 2.48 -1.76 11.98
N GLY A 147 2.45 -0.49 11.59
CA GLY A 147 2.27 0.66 12.47
C GLY A 147 3.25 0.78 13.64
N ARG A 148 3.07 1.84 14.44
CA ARG A 148 3.66 1.93 15.78
C ARG A 148 2.57 1.67 16.81
N PRO A 149 2.85 0.96 17.89
CA PRO A 149 1.87 0.81 18.95
C PRO A 149 1.46 2.16 19.53
N LEU A 150 0.20 2.22 19.98
CA LEU A 150 -0.35 3.39 20.67
C LEU A 150 0.04 3.37 22.14
N ARG A 151 0.27 4.55 22.73
CA ARG A 151 0.35 4.67 24.19
C ARG A 151 -1.03 4.41 24.77
N TRP A 152 -1.11 3.62 25.82
CA TRP A 152 -2.33 3.45 26.61
C TRP A 152 -2.28 4.45 27.77
N ALA A 153 -3.37 5.17 28.02
CA ALA A 153 -3.44 6.18 29.07
C ALA A 153 -4.73 6.08 29.86
N ASP A 154 -4.67 6.53 31.11
CA ASP A 154 -5.85 6.74 31.93
C ASP A 154 -6.53 8.05 31.49
N ILE A 155 -7.82 8.23 31.83
CA ILE A 155 -8.55 9.44 31.50
C ILE A 155 -9.34 9.98 32.69
N GLU A 156 -9.35 11.29 32.84
CA GLU A 156 -10.05 12.02 33.89
C GLU A 156 -11.49 12.40 33.47
N ASP A 157 -12.35 12.62 34.47
CA ASP A 157 -13.72 13.10 34.26
C ASP A 157 -13.73 14.48 33.62
N GLY A 158 -14.57 14.67 32.61
CA GLY A 158 -14.64 15.89 31.81
C GLY A 158 -13.55 16.05 30.74
N ALA A 159 -12.57 15.14 30.66
CA ALA A 159 -11.52 15.25 29.65
C ALA A 159 -12.07 15.01 28.23
N PRO A 160 -11.61 15.78 27.23
CA PRO A 160 -12.06 15.63 25.86
C PRO A 160 -11.44 14.39 25.19
N VAL A 161 -12.25 13.66 24.42
CA VAL A 161 -11.82 12.52 23.62
C VAL A 161 -12.33 12.61 22.20
N ARG A 162 -11.64 11.91 21.30
CA ARG A 162 -12.08 11.66 19.92
C ARG A 162 -12.27 10.17 19.70
N ILE A 163 -13.32 9.82 18.96
CA ILE A 163 -13.56 8.44 18.55
C ILE A 163 -13.09 8.30 17.11
N VAL A 164 -12.28 7.27 16.84
CA VAL A 164 -11.91 6.92 15.47
C VAL A 164 -12.42 5.52 15.15
N GLY A 165 -13.20 5.41 14.09
CA GLY A 165 -13.82 4.16 13.65
C GLY A 165 -14.41 4.27 12.25
N TYR A 166 -14.97 3.18 11.76
CA TYR A 166 -15.47 3.02 10.40
C TYR A 166 -17.00 3.08 10.35
N PRO A 167 -17.60 4.20 9.91
CA PRO A 167 -19.06 4.36 9.90
C PRO A 167 -19.70 3.71 8.66
N GLY A 168 -19.73 2.38 8.63
CA GLY A 168 -20.35 1.60 7.55
C GLY A 168 -19.53 0.42 7.09
N GLY A 169 -19.97 -0.19 5.98
CA GLY A 169 -19.46 -1.47 5.48
C GLY A 169 -20.20 -1.95 4.23
N ALA A 170 -19.81 -3.12 3.70
CA ALA A 170 -20.49 -3.67 2.52
C ALA A 170 -21.80 -4.37 2.84
N GLY A 171 -22.77 -4.21 1.93
CA GLY A 171 -24.01 -5.00 1.96
C GLY A 171 -25.08 -4.49 2.93
N LEU A 172 -24.79 -3.42 3.66
CA LEU A 172 -25.65 -2.95 4.74
C LEU A 172 -26.54 -1.80 4.27
N THR A 173 -27.41 -2.11 3.31
CA THR A 173 -28.58 -1.28 2.96
C THR A 173 -29.60 -1.21 4.10
N ARG A 174 -29.41 -2.01 5.16
CA ARG A 174 -30.34 -2.19 6.28
C ARG A 174 -30.02 -1.32 7.49
N HIS A 175 -28.85 -0.67 7.55
CA HIS A 175 -28.50 0.25 8.62
C HIS A 175 -28.89 1.68 8.25
N ALA A 176 -29.21 2.47 9.28
CA ALA A 176 -29.81 3.80 9.22
C ALA A 176 -29.33 4.71 8.06
N ALA A 177 -30.22 5.61 7.63
CA ALA A 177 -29.90 6.63 6.63
C ALA A 177 -28.58 7.35 6.95
N GLY A 178 -27.66 7.38 5.98
CA GLY A 178 -26.32 7.99 6.14
C GLY A 178 -25.18 7.00 6.42
N THR A 179 -25.44 5.70 6.53
CA THR A 179 -24.37 4.67 6.61
C THR A 179 -23.58 4.62 5.29
N ARG A 180 -22.24 4.66 5.36
CA ARG A 180 -21.39 4.60 4.17
C ARG A 180 -21.33 3.16 3.65
N ILE A 181 -21.67 2.98 2.37
CA ILE A 181 -21.57 1.67 1.71
C ILE A 181 -20.34 1.67 0.82
N TRP A 182 -19.45 0.70 1.02
CA TRP A 182 -18.30 0.51 0.13
C TRP A 182 -18.60 -0.50 -0.98
N VAL A 183 -18.20 -0.13 -2.19
CA VAL A 183 -18.18 -0.99 -3.36
C VAL A 183 -16.73 -1.29 -3.76
N ASN A 184 -16.52 -2.25 -4.66
CA ASN A 184 -15.17 -2.59 -5.13
C ASN A 184 -14.38 -1.36 -5.59
N GLY A 185 -13.14 -1.25 -5.13
CA GLY A 185 -12.25 -0.13 -5.41
C GLY A 185 -12.51 1.12 -4.58
N SER A 186 -13.55 1.16 -3.75
CA SER A 186 -13.73 2.26 -2.78
C SER A 186 -12.60 2.25 -1.77
N VAL A 187 -12.06 3.40 -1.39
CA VAL A 187 -11.11 3.46 -0.28
C VAL A 187 -11.87 3.29 1.03
N VAL A 188 -11.43 2.33 1.86
CA VAL A 188 -11.98 2.12 3.20
C VAL A 188 -11.43 3.21 4.12
N GLU A 189 -12.30 4.15 4.50
CA GLU A 189 -11.92 5.34 5.28
C GLU A 189 -12.65 5.38 6.62
N ASN A 190 -11.88 5.48 7.70
CA ASN A 190 -12.43 5.75 9.03
C ASN A 190 -12.83 7.23 9.14
N LEU A 191 -13.64 7.57 10.13
CA LEU A 191 -13.90 8.94 10.56
C LEU A 191 -13.37 9.15 11.96
N ALA A 192 -12.93 10.37 12.24
CA ALA A 192 -12.67 10.86 13.58
C ALA A 192 -13.84 11.76 13.97
N THR A 193 -14.60 11.37 15.00
CA THR A 193 -15.74 12.13 15.54
C THR A 193 -15.40 12.68 16.92
N GLY A 194 -16.04 13.79 17.30
CA GLY A 194 -15.80 14.50 18.55
C GLY A 194 -15.26 15.93 18.34
N PRO A 195 -15.00 16.65 19.44
CA PRO A 195 -14.75 16.10 20.76
C PRO A 195 -16.01 15.62 21.48
N PHE A 196 -15.86 14.52 22.22
CA PHE A 196 -16.78 14.11 23.29
C PHE A 196 -16.12 14.44 24.63
N SER A 197 -16.92 14.73 25.64
CA SER A 197 -16.45 14.78 27.03
C SER A 197 -16.58 13.38 27.61
N GLN A 198 -15.54 12.88 28.28
CA GLN A 198 -15.71 11.76 29.20
C GLN A 198 -16.61 12.23 30.37
N GLU A 199 -17.55 11.38 30.77
CA GLU A 199 -18.42 11.58 31.93
C GLU A 199 -18.26 10.42 32.92
N ARG A 200 -18.74 10.63 34.15
CA ARG A 200 -18.80 9.63 35.22
C ARG A 200 -19.11 8.21 34.72
N THR A 201 -18.17 7.31 35.01
CA THR A 201 -18.26 5.87 34.76
C THR A 201 -19.53 5.26 35.37
N PRO A 202 -20.49 4.75 34.56
CA PRO A 202 -21.75 4.22 35.07
C PRO A 202 -21.58 2.84 35.71
N GLU A 203 -20.62 2.04 35.24
CA GLU A 203 -20.28 0.72 35.76
C GLU A 203 -18.75 0.49 35.74
N PRO A 204 -18.17 -0.26 36.69
CA PRO A 204 -16.72 -0.50 36.72
C PRO A 204 -16.18 -1.04 35.38
N GLY A 205 -15.14 -0.39 34.87
CA GLY A 205 -14.49 -0.75 33.62
C GLY A 205 -15.09 -0.14 32.35
N MET A 206 -16.12 0.70 32.49
CA MET A 206 -16.71 1.44 31.39
C MET A 206 -16.44 2.95 31.48
N LEU A 207 -16.70 3.65 30.38
CA LEU A 207 -16.69 5.10 30.26
C LEU A 207 -18.05 5.52 29.70
N SER A 208 -18.64 6.56 30.28
CA SER A 208 -19.73 7.31 29.64
C SER A 208 -19.13 8.51 28.91
N LEU A 209 -19.74 8.92 27.81
CA LEU A 209 -19.34 10.09 27.05
C LEU A 209 -20.53 11.01 26.86
N SER A 210 -20.27 12.29 26.63
CA SER A 210 -21.27 13.26 26.15
C SER A 210 -20.73 14.13 25.05
N GLY A 211 -21.61 14.66 24.21
CA GLY A 211 -21.21 15.49 23.07
C GLY A 211 -22.33 15.67 22.05
N VAL A 212 -22.21 16.68 21.20
CA VAL A 212 -23.20 16.94 20.15
C VAL A 212 -23.02 16.04 18.93
N ASP A 213 -21.82 15.49 18.76
CA ASP A 213 -21.52 14.55 17.68
C ASP A 213 -22.16 13.19 17.94
N GLU A 214 -22.33 12.47 16.84
CA GLU A 214 -22.93 11.15 16.83
C GLU A 214 -21.92 10.15 16.26
N THR A 215 -21.81 9.00 16.90
CA THR A 215 -21.12 7.85 16.29
C THR A 215 -22.01 7.24 15.21
N ARG A 216 -21.57 6.21 14.50
CA ARG A 216 -22.38 5.55 13.47
C ARG A 216 -22.21 4.03 13.56
N PRO A 217 -23.16 3.23 13.04
CA PRO A 217 -22.98 1.79 12.94
C PRO A 217 -21.67 1.45 12.22
N GLY A 218 -20.96 0.43 12.70
CA GLY A 218 -19.61 0.04 12.23
C GLY A 218 -18.44 0.69 12.99
N MET A 219 -18.68 1.76 13.78
CA MET A 219 -17.62 2.36 14.60
C MET A 219 -17.31 1.57 15.88
N SER A 220 -18.06 0.52 16.20
CA SER A 220 -17.81 -0.36 17.35
C SER A 220 -16.45 -1.04 17.27
N GLY A 221 -15.73 -1.11 18.38
CA GLY A 221 -14.33 -1.53 18.42
C GLY A 221 -13.34 -0.47 17.93
N GLY A 222 -13.82 0.74 17.60
CA GLY A 222 -12.97 1.90 17.30
C GLY A 222 -12.31 2.43 18.57
N GLY A 223 -11.17 3.12 18.42
CA GLY A 223 -10.45 3.66 19.57
C GLY A 223 -11.02 4.99 20.06
N LEU A 224 -11.01 5.20 21.37
CA LEU A 224 -11.13 6.52 21.99
C LEU A 224 -9.73 7.05 22.26
N PHE A 225 -9.48 8.29 21.85
CA PHE A 225 -8.18 8.94 21.93
C PHE A 225 -8.27 10.26 22.70
N ASP A 226 -7.32 10.49 23.61
CA ASP A 226 -7.14 11.79 24.27
C ASP A 226 -6.54 12.84 23.31
N GLU A 227 -6.28 14.05 23.80
CA GLU A 227 -5.69 15.14 23.01
C GLU A 227 -4.23 14.86 22.59
N ASP A 228 -3.53 13.95 23.26
CA ASP A 228 -2.18 13.50 22.95
C ASP A 228 -2.17 12.32 21.95
N GLY A 229 -3.35 11.80 21.59
CA GLY A 229 -3.52 10.63 20.73
C GLY A 229 -3.23 9.29 21.41
N ALA A 230 -3.21 9.24 22.74
CA ALA A 230 -3.15 7.99 23.48
C ALA A 230 -4.51 7.29 23.48
N LEU A 231 -4.50 5.96 23.45
CA LEU A 231 -5.70 5.14 23.55
C LEU A 231 -6.18 5.14 25.00
N VAL A 232 -7.40 5.61 25.23
CA VAL A 232 -8.03 5.71 26.56
C VAL A 232 -9.26 4.79 26.71
N GLY A 233 -9.79 4.29 25.60
CA GLY A 233 -10.90 3.34 25.62
C GLY A 233 -11.24 2.75 24.26
N LEU A 234 -12.23 1.88 24.26
CA LEU A 234 -12.75 1.18 23.09
C LEU A 234 -14.24 1.50 22.92
N HIS A 235 -14.60 2.13 21.81
CA HIS A 235 -15.98 2.54 21.53
C HIS A 235 -16.89 1.33 21.36
N ARG A 236 -18.04 1.34 22.03
CA ARG A 236 -18.99 0.22 22.05
C ARG A 236 -20.40 0.69 21.69
N ALA A 237 -20.88 0.34 20.50
CA ALA A 237 -22.23 0.65 20.02
C ALA A 237 -22.92 -0.57 19.41
N ALA A 238 -23.60 -1.36 20.24
CA ALA A 238 -24.20 -2.64 19.84
C ALA A 238 -25.65 -2.53 19.33
N ASP A 239 -26.42 -1.50 19.72
CA ASP A 239 -27.86 -1.36 19.44
C ASP A 239 -28.29 0.09 19.10
N ASP A 240 -29.42 0.22 18.40
CA ASP A 240 -29.91 1.45 17.73
C ASP A 240 -30.55 2.52 18.65
N GLY A 241 -30.74 2.27 19.95
CA GLY A 241 -31.50 3.17 20.85
C GLY A 241 -31.07 4.64 20.84
N ALA A 242 -29.80 4.89 20.48
CA ALA A 242 -29.24 6.03 19.72
C ALA A 242 -27.72 6.04 19.97
N LEU A 243 -26.92 5.37 19.13
CA LEU A 243 -25.46 5.59 18.99
C LEU A 243 -24.70 5.80 20.31
N GLN A 244 -24.91 4.86 21.23
CA GLN A 244 -24.62 4.99 22.65
C GLN A 244 -23.19 5.49 22.92
N ARG A 245 -23.11 6.46 23.81
CA ARG A 245 -21.88 7.13 24.25
C ARG A 245 -21.14 6.33 25.31
N ASN A 246 -21.04 5.02 25.11
CA ASN A 246 -20.36 4.13 26.04
C ASN A 246 -19.08 3.59 25.41
N ALA A 247 -18.07 3.41 26.24
CA ALA A 247 -16.82 2.78 25.85
C ALA A 247 -16.30 1.89 26.97
N ILE A 248 -15.48 0.91 26.62
CA ILE A 248 -14.73 0.12 27.59
C ILE A 248 -13.47 0.90 27.93
N ALA A 249 -13.21 1.12 29.22
CA ALA A 249 -12.03 1.83 29.66
C ALA A 249 -10.77 1.01 29.32
N ILE A 250 -9.75 1.65 28.77
CA ILE A 250 -8.52 0.93 28.39
C ILE A 250 -7.80 0.35 29.62
N THR A 251 -7.96 1.01 30.78
CA THR A 251 -7.43 0.57 32.06
C THR A 251 -8.03 -0.76 32.49
N HIS A 252 -9.32 -0.98 32.27
CA HIS A 252 -9.98 -2.25 32.54
C HIS A 252 -9.38 -3.39 31.71
N ILE A 253 -9.13 -3.14 30.42
CA ILE A 253 -8.53 -4.12 29.52
C ILE A 253 -7.09 -4.41 29.94
N ARG A 254 -6.32 -3.37 30.29
CA ARG A 254 -4.95 -3.49 30.82
C ARG A 254 -4.90 -4.37 32.06
N ASP A 255 -5.74 -4.09 33.04
CA ASP A 255 -5.80 -4.82 34.31
C ASP A 255 -6.24 -6.28 34.08
N ALA A 256 -7.18 -6.51 33.15
CA ALA A 256 -7.61 -7.86 32.79
C ALA A 256 -6.50 -8.67 32.11
N LEU A 257 -5.69 -8.05 31.25
CA LEU A 257 -4.53 -8.70 30.62
C LEU A 257 -3.45 -9.03 31.66
N ASP A 258 -3.18 -8.11 32.57
CA ASP A 258 -2.17 -8.27 33.62
C ASP A 258 -2.53 -9.43 34.55
N THR A 259 -3.74 -9.37 35.09
CA THR A 259 -4.21 -10.30 36.13
C THR A 259 -4.53 -11.70 35.59
N ARG A 260 -5.09 -11.82 34.39
CA ARG A 260 -5.59 -13.10 33.87
C ARG A 260 -4.58 -13.84 32.98
N ARG A 261 -3.60 -13.12 32.43
CA ARG A 261 -2.77 -13.61 31.33
C ARG A 261 -1.30 -13.23 31.42
N ASN A 262 -0.87 -12.60 32.51
CA ASN A 262 0.51 -12.11 32.68
C ASN A 262 0.99 -11.32 31.45
N ALA A 263 0.08 -10.54 30.87
CA ALA A 263 0.29 -9.81 29.63
C ALA A 263 0.08 -8.31 29.86
N TRP A 264 0.85 -7.47 29.20
CA TRP A 264 0.82 -6.02 29.40
C TRP A 264 0.95 -5.28 28.07
N PRO A 265 0.23 -4.16 27.85
CA PRO A 265 0.43 -3.33 26.68
C PRO A 265 1.85 -2.75 26.67
N THR A 266 2.53 -2.80 25.53
CA THR A 266 3.84 -2.16 25.44
C THR A 266 3.68 -0.64 25.48
N THR A 267 4.55 0.03 26.23
CA THR A 267 4.67 1.47 26.09
C THR A 267 5.45 1.72 24.79
N PRO A 268 5.00 2.60 23.88
CA PRO A 268 5.76 2.89 22.68
C PRO A 268 7.13 3.44 23.09
N THR A 269 8.17 2.61 23.04
CA THR A 269 9.54 3.10 23.16
C THR A 269 9.76 4.01 21.96
N ALA A 270 10.30 5.21 22.19
CA ALA A 270 10.73 6.11 21.12
C ALA A 270 11.47 5.29 20.05
N PRO A 271 11.29 5.59 18.75
CA PRO A 271 12.00 4.85 17.72
C PRO A 271 13.48 4.82 18.08
N PRO A 272 14.16 3.66 17.97
CA PRO A 272 15.58 3.61 18.23
C PRO A 272 16.22 4.72 17.39
N PRO A 273 17.08 5.56 17.98
CA PRO A 273 17.73 6.63 17.23
C PRO A 273 18.37 5.99 16.00
N VAL A 274 18.04 6.51 14.82
CA VAL A 274 18.60 6.01 13.56
C VAL A 274 20.10 6.04 13.72
N SER A 275 20.77 4.88 13.65
CA SER A 275 22.19 4.84 14.00
C SER A 275 22.94 5.81 13.08
N PRO A 276 23.85 6.66 13.61
CA PRO A 276 24.62 7.57 12.78
C PRO A 276 25.37 6.85 11.66
N TRP A 277 25.71 5.57 11.88
CA TRP A 277 26.34 4.71 10.90
C TRP A 277 25.42 4.35 9.72
N LEU A 278 24.15 4.02 9.97
CA LEU A 278 23.19 3.72 8.91
C LEU A 278 22.94 4.96 8.02
N MET A 279 22.79 6.14 8.64
CA MET A 279 22.62 7.40 7.90
C MET A 279 23.85 7.75 7.05
N ARG A 280 25.06 7.54 7.60
CA ARG A 280 26.31 7.72 6.82
C ARG A 280 26.40 6.75 5.64
N THR A 281 25.97 5.51 5.83
CA THR A 281 25.98 4.48 4.78
C THR A 281 25.00 4.83 3.65
N LEU A 282 23.77 5.24 3.98
CA LEU A 282 22.79 5.70 3.00
C LEU A 282 23.28 6.93 2.23
N ALA A 283 23.87 7.91 2.93
CA ALA A 283 24.45 9.09 2.28
C ALA A 283 25.59 8.72 1.31
N ALA A 284 26.48 7.79 1.71
CA ALA A 284 27.55 7.32 0.85
C ALA A 284 27.03 6.61 -0.42
N ILE A 285 25.98 5.78 -0.29
CA ILE A 285 25.33 5.12 -1.43
C ILE A 285 24.77 6.15 -2.42
N VAL A 286 24.08 7.18 -1.92
CA VAL A 286 23.53 8.25 -2.78
C VAL A 286 24.65 9.00 -3.51
N VAL A 287 25.73 9.36 -2.82
CA VAL A 287 26.88 10.04 -3.44
C VAL A 287 27.52 9.15 -4.51
N MET A 288 27.74 7.87 -4.22
CA MET A 288 28.28 6.91 -5.19
C MET A 288 27.39 6.78 -6.43
N ALA A 289 26.07 6.73 -6.27
CA ALA A 289 25.13 6.67 -7.38
C ALA A 289 25.18 7.93 -8.25
N LEU A 290 25.29 9.12 -7.63
CA LEU A 290 25.42 10.38 -8.35
C LEU A 290 26.75 10.48 -9.12
N VAL A 291 27.86 10.04 -8.52
CA VAL A 291 29.17 9.99 -9.17
C VAL A 291 29.15 9.04 -10.35
N ALA A 292 28.57 7.84 -10.19
CA ALA A 292 28.43 6.86 -11.26
C ALA A 292 27.58 7.39 -12.43
N ALA A 293 26.47 8.08 -12.14
CA ALA A 293 25.63 8.71 -13.14
C ALA A 293 26.38 9.83 -13.90
N GLY A 294 27.16 10.65 -13.19
CA GLY A 294 27.99 11.69 -13.81
C GLY A 294 29.09 11.13 -14.72
N LEU A 295 29.80 10.08 -14.27
CA LEU A 295 30.80 9.37 -15.07
C LEU A 295 30.20 8.74 -16.32
N TRP A 296 29.01 8.14 -16.21
CA TRP A 296 28.30 7.57 -17.36
C TRP A 296 27.95 8.62 -18.40
N GLN A 297 27.46 9.80 -17.97
CA GLN A 297 27.13 10.89 -18.88
C GLN A 297 28.36 11.43 -19.63
N TYR A 298 29.54 11.40 -19.01
CA TYR A 298 30.80 11.85 -19.62
C TYR A 298 31.44 10.80 -20.55
N THR A 299 31.16 9.53 -20.32
CA THR A 299 31.77 8.40 -21.06
C THR A 299 30.84 7.76 -22.09
N ARG A 300 29.57 8.19 -22.16
CA ARG A 300 28.63 7.64 -23.12
C ARG A 300 29.08 7.92 -24.57
N PRO A 301 29.06 6.90 -25.46
CA PRO A 301 29.31 7.11 -26.88
C PRO A 301 28.32 8.13 -27.45
N ARG A 302 28.81 9.13 -28.19
CA ARG A 302 27.97 10.09 -28.90
C ARG A 302 27.40 9.44 -30.16
N ASP A 303 26.11 9.60 -30.40
CA ASP A 303 25.46 9.13 -31.62
C ASP A 303 25.68 10.16 -32.73
N CYS A 304 26.04 9.71 -33.94
CA CYS A 304 26.15 10.58 -35.12
C CYS A 304 25.27 10.05 -36.24
N ARG A 305 24.65 10.96 -36.98
CA ARG A 305 23.95 10.66 -38.22
C ARG A 305 24.94 10.84 -39.37
N LEU A 306 24.97 9.90 -40.30
CA LEU A 306 25.62 10.14 -41.57
C LEU A 306 24.55 10.58 -42.57
N GLU A 307 24.81 11.68 -43.28
CA GLU A 307 24.07 12.04 -44.48
C GLU A 307 25.01 11.86 -45.67
N VAL A 308 24.53 11.31 -46.78
CA VAL A 308 25.31 11.21 -48.01
C VAL A 308 24.42 11.78 -49.10
N ARG A 309 24.82 12.92 -49.66
CA ARG A 309 24.19 13.50 -50.85
C ARG A 309 25.04 13.16 -52.06
N VAL A 310 24.42 12.97 -53.21
CA VAL A 310 25.11 12.68 -54.47
C VAL A 310 24.37 13.45 -55.56
N SER A 311 25.03 14.41 -56.20
CA SER A 311 24.48 15.15 -57.35
C SER A 311 25.17 14.69 -58.64
N ALA A 312 24.44 14.59 -59.75
CA ALA A 312 25.02 14.21 -61.05
C ALA A 312 25.40 15.44 -61.87
N GLY A 313 26.71 15.64 -62.09
CA GLY A 313 27.24 16.83 -62.76
C GLY A 313 27.05 16.91 -64.29
N ALA A 314 26.48 15.90 -64.96
CA ALA A 314 26.30 15.92 -66.42
C ALA A 314 24.99 15.24 -66.88
N PRO A 315 24.19 15.87 -67.76
CA PRO A 315 23.00 15.27 -68.34
C PRO A 315 23.35 14.10 -69.27
N GLY A 316 22.64 12.98 -69.14
CA GLY A 316 22.73 11.83 -70.06
C GLY A 316 23.49 10.60 -69.57
N ARG A 317 23.93 10.53 -68.30
CA ARG A 317 24.47 9.29 -67.69
C ARG A 317 23.47 8.59 -66.77
N VAL A 318 23.54 7.25 -66.80
CA VAL A 318 22.62 6.26 -66.21
C VAL A 318 22.82 6.11 -64.70
N ALA A 319 21.92 5.36 -64.07
CA ALA A 319 21.78 5.16 -62.64
C ALA A 319 23.08 4.85 -61.88
N ARG A 320 23.22 5.43 -60.66
CA ARG A 320 24.42 5.26 -59.80
C ARG A 320 24.06 4.40 -58.60
N VAL A 321 24.91 3.47 -58.18
CA VAL A 321 24.66 2.68 -56.96
C VAL A 321 25.58 3.14 -55.84
N ILE A 322 25.01 3.41 -54.66
CA ILE A 322 25.77 3.65 -53.42
C ILE A 322 25.75 2.37 -52.60
N ASP A 323 26.91 1.73 -52.45
CA ASP A 323 27.10 0.59 -51.56
C ASP A 323 27.79 1.06 -50.28
N VAL A 324 27.20 0.74 -49.14
CA VAL A 324 27.80 0.98 -47.83
C VAL A 324 28.16 -0.32 -47.15
N VAL A 325 29.45 -0.43 -46.83
CA VAL A 325 30.05 -1.62 -46.25
C VAL A 325 30.54 -1.26 -44.84
N ARG A 326 30.04 -1.99 -43.85
CA ARG A 326 30.58 -2.00 -42.49
C ARG A 326 31.54 -3.17 -42.35
N ALA A 327 32.28 -3.22 -41.23
CA ALA A 327 33.24 -4.29 -40.96
C ALA A 327 32.63 -5.72 -41.02
N ASP A 328 31.30 -5.86 -40.89
CA ASP A 328 30.54 -7.11 -40.98
C ASP A 328 29.90 -7.37 -42.37
N GLY A 329 30.08 -6.49 -43.36
CA GLY A 329 29.65 -6.68 -44.75
C GLY A 329 28.83 -5.53 -45.34
N LEU A 330 28.26 -5.74 -46.52
CA LEU A 330 27.39 -4.76 -47.19
C LEU A 330 26.13 -4.54 -46.37
N THR A 331 25.97 -3.34 -45.82
CA THR A 331 24.86 -2.98 -44.95
C THR A 331 23.69 -2.37 -45.73
N ARG A 332 23.95 -1.64 -46.82
CA ARG A 332 22.89 -1.01 -47.63
C ARG A 332 23.37 -0.69 -49.04
N SER A 333 22.47 -0.83 -50.02
CA SER A 333 22.69 -0.46 -51.42
C SER A 333 21.51 0.37 -51.93
N GLU A 334 21.77 1.48 -52.62
CA GLU A 334 20.71 2.36 -53.15
C GLU A 334 21.02 2.84 -54.58
N VAL A 335 20.02 2.76 -55.47
CA VAL A 335 20.13 3.12 -56.90
C VAL A 335 19.58 4.54 -57.13
N LEU A 336 20.42 5.42 -57.66
CA LEU A 336 20.12 6.82 -58.00
C LEU A 336 19.68 6.95 -59.46
N THR A 337 18.59 7.66 -59.74
CA THR A 337 18.15 7.98 -61.11
C THR A 337 18.64 9.36 -61.59
N PRO A 338 18.59 9.68 -62.91
CA PRO A 338 19.14 10.93 -63.45
C PRO A 338 18.49 12.17 -62.83
N GLY A 339 19.29 13.00 -62.13
CA GLY A 339 18.86 14.23 -61.46
C GLY A 339 18.60 14.10 -59.95
N GLY A 340 18.62 12.89 -59.38
CA GLY A 340 18.28 12.65 -57.97
C GLY A 340 19.46 12.77 -57.01
N ALA A 341 19.22 13.42 -55.86
CA ALA A 341 20.02 13.23 -54.65
C ALA A 341 19.44 12.05 -53.86
N ALA A 342 20.28 11.11 -53.42
CA ALA A 342 19.90 10.20 -52.33
C ALA A 342 20.19 10.88 -51.00
N GLU A 343 19.43 10.48 -49.99
CA GLU A 343 19.76 10.69 -48.60
C GLU A 343 19.92 9.32 -47.95
N LEU A 344 21.17 8.92 -47.71
CA LEU A 344 21.42 7.70 -46.98
C LEU A 344 21.54 7.97 -45.48
N ALA A 345 20.43 7.87 -44.77
CA ALA A 345 20.42 7.88 -43.31
C ALA A 345 20.86 6.51 -42.79
N LEU A 346 22.07 6.44 -42.23
CA LEU A 346 22.57 5.23 -41.58
C LEU A 346 22.53 5.41 -40.05
N PRO A 347 21.85 4.49 -39.33
CA PRO A 347 21.81 4.59 -37.89
C PRO A 347 23.15 4.13 -37.28
N ARG A 348 23.73 5.02 -36.47
CA ARG A 348 24.66 4.73 -35.37
C ARG A 348 26.04 4.16 -35.77
N MET A 349 27.04 5.04 -35.77
CA MET A 349 28.45 4.64 -35.79
C MET A 349 29.04 4.65 -34.37
N ALA A 350 29.59 3.53 -33.92
CA ALA A 350 30.27 3.47 -32.63
C ALA A 350 31.63 4.21 -32.68
N ALA A 351 32.13 4.66 -31.52
CA ALA A 351 33.45 5.27 -31.44
C ALA A 351 34.53 4.24 -31.82
N GLY A 352 35.29 4.52 -32.89
CA GLY A 352 36.32 3.63 -33.42
C GLY A 352 35.86 2.65 -34.51
N GLU A 353 34.60 2.75 -34.95
CA GLU A 353 34.08 1.92 -36.04
C GLU A 353 34.54 2.44 -37.41
N HIS A 354 34.93 1.53 -38.31
CA HIS A 354 35.39 1.84 -39.67
C HIS A 354 34.27 1.56 -40.68
N TRP A 355 33.94 2.56 -41.48
CA TRP A 355 32.92 2.47 -42.52
C TRP A 355 33.58 2.72 -43.86
N GLN A 356 33.25 1.89 -44.85
CA GLN A 356 33.71 2.04 -46.22
C GLN A 356 32.52 2.25 -47.13
N PHE A 357 32.59 3.26 -47.99
CA PHE A 357 31.54 3.58 -48.96
C PHE A 357 32.14 3.44 -50.33
N SER A 358 31.40 2.83 -51.25
CA SER A 358 31.79 2.81 -52.65
C SER A 358 30.65 3.33 -53.51
N LEU A 359 30.98 4.27 -54.40
CA LEU A 359 30.09 4.75 -55.43
C LEU A 359 30.42 4.01 -56.72
N ARG A 360 29.44 3.30 -57.29
CA ARG A 360 29.59 2.55 -58.53
C ARG A 360 28.83 3.25 -59.65
N PHE A 361 29.54 3.56 -60.74
CA PHE A 361 29.00 4.24 -61.92
C PHE A 361 28.78 3.27 -63.09
N ASP A 362 29.60 2.21 -63.16
CA ASP A 362 29.47 1.01 -64.00
C ASP A 362 30.19 -0.16 -63.28
N GLU A 363 30.09 -1.41 -63.76
CA GLU A 363 30.71 -2.58 -63.11
C GLU A 363 32.25 -2.48 -63.00
N ALA A 364 32.90 -1.56 -63.74
CA ALA A 364 34.36 -1.45 -63.83
C ALA A 364 34.95 -0.26 -63.06
N ALA A 365 34.15 0.73 -62.65
CA ALA A 365 34.61 1.96 -62.01
C ALA A 365 33.99 2.16 -60.62
N SER A 366 34.72 1.72 -59.59
CA SER A 366 34.42 2.05 -58.18
C SER A 366 35.65 2.65 -57.50
N ARG A 367 35.49 3.76 -56.76
CA ARG A 367 36.48 4.24 -55.79
C ARG A 367 35.95 4.10 -54.37
N PRO A 368 36.67 3.42 -53.46
CA PRO A 368 36.29 3.36 -52.06
C PRO A 368 36.64 4.66 -51.33
N VAL A 369 35.80 5.03 -50.37
CA VAL A 369 36.06 6.06 -49.37
C VAL A 369 36.02 5.41 -48.00
N ASP A 370 37.14 5.47 -47.30
CA ASP A 370 37.26 4.92 -45.95
C ASP A 370 37.06 6.03 -44.93
N MET A 371 36.18 5.79 -43.97
CA MET A 371 35.94 6.68 -42.82
C MET A 371 36.16 5.91 -41.52
N ALA A 372 36.76 6.58 -40.54
CA ALA A 372 37.00 6.03 -39.21
C ALA A 372 36.39 6.95 -38.14
N GLY A 373 35.34 6.47 -37.47
CA GLY A 373 34.68 7.17 -36.36
C GLY A 373 33.92 8.45 -36.76
N CYS A 374 33.21 9.04 -35.79
CA CYS A 374 32.46 10.27 -36.02
C CYS A 374 33.39 11.48 -36.18
N PRO A 375 33.37 12.18 -37.33
CA PRO A 375 34.11 13.42 -37.46
C PRO A 375 33.56 14.47 -36.47
N ARG A 376 34.45 15.24 -35.84
CA ARG A 376 34.08 16.29 -34.87
C ARG A 376 33.48 17.54 -35.52
N ALA A 377 33.57 17.66 -36.84
CA ALA A 377 33.07 18.79 -37.63
C ALA A 377 32.45 18.28 -38.93
N GLN A 378 31.55 19.07 -39.50
CA GLN A 378 31.01 18.84 -40.84
C GLN A 378 32.15 18.85 -41.86
N GLY A 379 32.15 17.88 -42.76
CA GLY A 379 33.15 17.74 -43.81
C GLY A 379 32.49 17.44 -45.14
N ASP A 380 32.96 18.13 -46.18
CA ASP A 380 32.54 17.94 -47.56
C ASP A 380 33.60 17.14 -48.31
N TYR A 381 33.17 16.11 -49.05
CA TYR A 381 34.05 15.25 -49.84
C TYR A 381 33.59 15.26 -51.29
N GLU A 382 34.51 15.58 -52.21
CA GLU A 382 34.26 15.61 -53.64
C GLU A 382 34.75 14.32 -54.29
N LEU A 383 33.85 13.60 -54.97
CA LEU A 383 34.12 12.32 -55.62
C LEU A 383 33.65 12.43 -57.07
N GLU A 384 34.59 12.58 -58.02
CA GLU A 384 34.38 12.63 -59.48
C GLU A 384 32.91 12.78 -59.93
N GLY A 385 32.38 14.01 -59.81
CA GLY A 385 31.02 14.35 -60.22
C GLY A 385 29.90 13.98 -59.23
N ALA A 386 30.22 13.90 -57.93
CA ALA A 386 29.35 13.75 -56.76
C ALA A 386 29.92 14.49 -55.53
N HIS A 387 29.06 15.04 -54.67
CA HIS A 387 29.44 15.82 -53.48
C HIS A 387 28.78 15.27 -52.21
N VAL A 388 29.57 14.72 -51.27
CA VAL A 388 29.11 14.07 -50.04
C VAL A 388 29.30 14.98 -48.82
N VAL A 389 28.30 15.07 -47.93
CA VAL A 389 28.28 15.98 -46.76
C VAL A 389 28.03 15.23 -45.45
N LEU A 390 28.98 15.22 -44.51
CA LEU A 390 28.80 14.56 -43.20
C LEU A 390 28.25 15.53 -42.14
N VAL A 391 27.17 15.20 -41.43
CA VAL A 391 26.56 16.10 -40.42
C VAL A 391 26.51 15.44 -39.04
N PRO A 392 27.24 15.93 -38.01
CA PRO A 392 27.11 15.40 -36.65
C PRO A 392 25.72 15.70 -36.06
N ASN A 393 25.23 14.82 -35.18
CA ASN A 393 23.96 15.01 -34.44
C ASN A 393 24.15 15.90 -33.21
#